data_AF-A0A366M7N4-F1
#
_entry.id   AF-A0A366M7N4-F1
#
_cell.length_a   1.000
_cell.length_b   1.000
_cell.length_c   1.000
_cell.angle_alpha   90.00
_cell.angle_beta   90.00
_cell.angle_gamma   90.00
#
_symmetry.space_group_name_H-M   'P 1'
#
loop_
_entity.id
_entity.type
_entity.pdbx_description
1 polymer ?
#
loop_
_entity_poly.entity_id
_entity_poly.type
_entity_poly.pdbx_seq_one_letter_code
_entity_poly.pdbx_strand_id
1 'polypeptide(L)' 'MGKNDGIINFSFVCNIAELNAGAIFNPQYENNTLSINDSNFTSNKPKEGSVIVTLNILSFNNNIFMYNVATEAYSSI' A
#
# COMPACT_ATOMS: atom_id res chain seq x y z
N MET A 1 -13.30 19.64 5.70
CA MET A 1 -13.30 18.34 6.41
C MET A 1 -12.70 17.32 5.48
N GLY A 2 -11.53 16.76 5.79
CA GLY A 2 -10.93 15.70 4.97
C GLY A 2 -11.78 14.44 5.01
N LYS A 3 -11.88 13.72 3.90
CA LYS A 3 -12.57 12.43 3.79
C LYS A 3 -11.62 11.35 4.33
N ASN A 4 -12.12 10.48 5.21
CA ASN A 4 -11.37 9.33 5.71
C ASN A 4 -11.80 8.11 4.91
N ASP A 5 -10.96 7.67 3.99
CA ASP A 5 -11.16 6.43 3.25
C ASP A 5 -10.45 5.32 4.04
N GLY A 6 -11.25 4.35 4.52
CA GLY A 6 -10.80 3.31 5.45
C GLY A 6 -10.82 1.92 4.83
N ILE A 7 -9.73 1.16 5.01
CA ILE A 7 -9.64 -0.27 4.69
C ILE A 7 -9.45 -1.01 6.02
N ILE A 8 -10.35 -1.94 6.33
CA ILE A 8 -10.34 -2.65 7.61
C ILE A 8 -10.55 -4.14 7.35
N ASN A 9 -9.71 -4.99 7.95
CA ASN A 9 -9.83 -6.45 7.90
C ASN A 9 -9.83 -7.03 6.46
N PHE A 10 -8.88 -6.57 5.64
CA PHE A 10 -8.68 -7.09 4.28
C PHE A 10 -7.40 -7.93 4.17
N SER A 11 -7.39 -8.87 3.22
CA SER A 11 -6.19 -9.63 2.86
C SER A 11 -5.82 -9.39 1.39
N PHE A 12 -4.64 -8.83 1.18
CA PHE A 12 -4.03 -8.61 -0.13
C PHE A 12 -2.95 -9.66 -0.34
N VAL A 13 -3.19 -10.60 -1.26
CA VAL A 13 -2.35 -11.79 -1.42
C VAL A 13 -1.90 -11.96 -2.86
N CYS A 14 -0.59 -12.13 -3.06
CA CYS A 14 0.00 -12.48 -4.36
C CYS A 14 -0.33 -11.51 -5.51
N ASN A 15 -0.59 -10.23 -5.20
CA ASN A 15 -0.79 -9.23 -6.23
C ASN A 15 0.56 -8.91 -6.91
N ILE A 16 0.53 -8.74 -8.23
CA ILE A 16 1.69 -8.37 -9.04
C ILE A 16 1.34 -7.08 -9.77
N ALA A 17 2.09 -6.02 -9.52
CA ALA A 17 1.87 -4.73 -10.17
C ALA A 17 3.02 -4.43 -11.12
N GLU A 18 2.71 -3.95 -12.33
CA GLU A 18 3.70 -3.61 -13.37
C GLU A 18 4.49 -2.33 -13.09
N LEU A 19 4.10 -1.57 -12.06
CA LEU A 19 4.78 -0.35 -11.61
C LEU A 19 4.88 -0.37 -10.08
N ASN A 20 4.32 0.64 -9.42
CA ASN A 20 4.37 0.79 -7.98
C ASN A 20 3.12 0.20 -7.31
N ALA A 21 3.09 0.18 -5.97
CA ALA A 21 1.93 -0.21 -5.18
C ALA A 21 1.47 -1.66 -5.41
N GLY A 22 2.19 -2.59 -4.80
CA GLY A 22 1.91 -4.02 -4.92
C GLY A 22 0.51 -4.45 -4.47
N ALA A 23 -0.22 -3.64 -3.71
CA ALA A 23 -1.58 -3.91 -3.28
C ALA A 23 -2.50 -2.68 -3.34
N ILE A 24 -2.02 -1.50 -2.90
CA ILE A 24 -2.86 -0.31 -2.77
C ILE A 24 -2.17 0.89 -3.40
N PHE A 25 -2.82 1.50 -4.39
CA PHE A 25 -2.44 2.77 -4.97
C PHE A 25 -3.49 3.83 -4.64
N ASN A 26 -3.10 4.86 -3.89
CA ASN A 26 -3.98 5.96 -3.49
C ASN A 26 -3.37 7.32 -3.90
N PRO A 27 -3.59 7.77 -5.15
CA PRO A 27 -2.95 8.96 -5.70
C PRO A 27 -3.65 10.29 -5.38
N GLN A 28 -4.68 10.31 -4.53
CA GLN A 28 -5.37 11.57 -4.21
C GLN A 28 -4.43 12.55 -3.50
N TYR A 29 -4.57 13.84 -3.80
CA TYR A 29 -3.72 14.96 -3.33
C TYR A 29 -4.47 15.95 -2.43
N GLU A 30 -5.64 15.58 -1.93
CA GLU A 30 -6.40 16.43 -1.01
C GLU A 30 -6.21 15.89 0.39
N ASN A 31 -5.97 16.76 1.39
CA ASN A 31 -5.72 16.49 2.83
C ASN A 31 -6.60 15.40 3.48
N ASN A 32 -6.49 14.17 2.98
CA ASN A 32 -7.25 13.00 3.33
C ASN A 32 -6.29 12.07 4.04
N THR A 33 -6.87 11.19 4.85
CA THR A 33 -6.12 10.14 5.52
C THR A 33 -6.58 8.82 4.92
N LEU A 34 -5.63 8.04 4.40
CA LEU A 34 -5.85 6.64 4.13
C LEU A 34 -5.60 5.88 5.43
N SER A 35 -6.67 5.36 6.02
CA SER A 35 -6.58 4.56 7.24
C SER A 35 -6.66 3.08 6.88
N ILE A 36 -5.65 2.31 7.26
CA ILE A 36 -5.62 0.86 7.01
C ILE A 36 -5.43 0.15 8.35
N ASN A 37 -6.39 -0.68 8.71
CA ASN A 37 -6.40 -1.36 10.01
C ASN A 37 -6.65 -2.86 9.86
N ASP A 38 -6.05 -3.64 10.75
CA ASP A 38 -6.33 -5.08 10.91
C ASP A 38 -6.19 -5.89 9.60
N SER A 39 -5.31 -5.47 8.69
CA SER A 39 -5.21 -6.03 7.33
C SER A 39 -3.89 -6.77 7.09
N ASN A 40 -3.92 -7.74 6.19
CA ASN A 40 -2.80 -8.60 5.85
C ASN A 40 -2.32 -8.37 4.43
N PHE A 41 -1.02 -8.22 4.25
CA PHE A 41 -0.35 -8.08 2.96
C PHE A 41 0.66 -9.21 2.82
N THR A 42 0.37 -10.20 1.96
CA THR A 42 1.20 -11.40 1.82
C THR A 42 1.65 -11.62 0.38
N SER A 43 2.96 -11.79 0.18
CA SER A 43 3.53 -12.15 -1.13
C SER A 43 3.20 -11.19 -2.28
N ASN A 44 2.93 -9.91 -2.00
CA ASN A 44 2.69 -8.91 -3.03
C ASN A 44 4.02 -8.45 -3.66
N LYS A 45 4.01 -8.26 -4.97
CA LYS A 45 5.18 -7.99 -5.81
C LYS A 45 4.94 -6.77 -6.69
N PRO A 46 5.15 -5.55 -6.17
CA PRO A 46 5.28 -4.40 -7.06
C PRO A 46 6.51 -4.55 -7.94
N LYS A 47 6.52 -3.91 -9.12
CA LYS A 47 7.73 -3.81 -9.93
C LYS A 47 8.79 -3.00 -9.18
N GLU A 48 8.43 -1.82 -8.71
CA GLU A 48 9.29 -0.93 -7.93
C GLU A 48 8.55 -0.35 -6.72
N GLY A 49 9.27 0.07 -5.69
CA GLY A 49 8.71 0.78 -4.54
C GLY A 49 8.09 -0.15 -3.49
N SER A 50 6.88 0.18 -3.03
CA SER A 50 6.25 -0.44 -1.85
C SER A 50 4.94 -1.15 -2.19
N VAL A 51 4.48 -2.01 -1.27
CA VAL A 51 3.15 -2.67 -1.33
C VAL A 51 2.01 -1.64 -1.35
N ILE A 52 2.24 -0.50 -0.70
CA ILE A 52 1.27 0.58 -0.60
C ILE A 52 1.98 1.84 -1.08
N VAL A 53 1.34 2.57 -1.98
CA VAL A 53 1.75 3.91 -2.37
C VAL A 53 0.57 4.83 -2.17
N THR A 54 0.76 5.83 -1.33
CA THR A 54 -0.20 6.90 -1.11
C THR A 54 0.51 8.24 -1.12
N LEU A 55 -0.19 9.25 -1.63
CA LEU A 55 0.26 10.64 -1.62
C LEU A 55 -0.43 11.46 -0.51
N ASN A 56 -1.26 10.77 0.29
CA ASN A 56 -1.99 11.29 1.44
C ASN A 56 -1.31 10.94 2.76
N ILE A 57 -1.89 11.42 3.88
CA ILE A 57 -1.51 10.94 5.20
C ILE A 57 -1.85 9.45 5.29
N LEU A 58 -0.88 8.64 5.69
CA LEU A 58 -1.06 7.21 5.91
C LEU A 58 -1.20 6.93 7.41
N SER A 59 -2.35 6.40 7.83
CA SER A 59 -2.55 5.85 9.17
C SER A 59 -2.62 4.33 9.10
N PHE A 60 -1.81 3.65 9.90
CA PHE A 60 -1.66 2.21 9.90
C PHE A 60 -1.77 1.65 11.31
N ASN A 61 -2.71 0.72 11.55
CA ASN A 61 -2.85 0.05 12.84
C ASN A 61 -3.04 -1.46 12.68
N ASN A 62 -2.26 -2.24 13.42
CA ASN A 62 -2.41 -3.70 13.52
C ASN A 62 -2.43 -4.43 12.15
N ASN A 63 -1.52 -4.06 11.25
CA ASN A 63 -1.42 -4.71 9.94
C ASN A 63 -0.20 -5.64 9.89
N ILE A 64 -0.31 -6.72 9.12
CA ILE A 64 0.76 -7.71 8.95
C ILE A 64 1.28 -7.67 7.51
N PHE A 65 2.61 -7.62 7.36
CA PHE A 65 3.29 -7.69 6.07
C PHE A 65 4.22 -8.91 6.04
N MET A 66 3.94 -9.85 5.13
CA MET A 66 4.71 -11.09 5.02
C MET A 66 5.14 -11.32 3.56
N TYR A 67 6.44 -11.55 3.35
CA TYR A 67 6.99 -11.96 2.05
C TYR A 67 6.69 -11.03 0.87
N ASN A 68 6.43 -9.74 1.12
CA ASN A 68 6.24 -8.77 0.04
C ASN A 68 7.61 -8.30 -0.46
N VAL A 69 7.82 -8.35 -1.78
CA VAL A 69 9.14 -8.11 -2.40
C VAL A 69 8.95 -7.40 -3.72
N ALA A 70 9.59 -6.23 -3.89
CA ALA A 70 9.65 -5.56 -5.19
C ALA A 70 10.50 -6.40 -6.16
N THR A 71 10.08 -6.52 -7.43
CA THR A 71 10.82 -7.32 -8.41
C THR A 71 12.04 -6.60 -8.96
N GLU A 72 12.10 -5.28 -8.82
CA GLU A 72 13.23 -4.44 -9.20
C GLU A 72 13.67 -3.55 -8.01
N ALA A 73 14.97 -3.28 -7.93
CA ALA A 73 15.52 -2.39 -6.91
C ALA A 73 15.18 -0.94 -7.25
N TYR A 74 14.74 -0.16 -6.26
CA TYR A 74 14.50 1.27 -6.44
C TYR A 74 15.85 1.97 -6.70
N SER A 75 16.15 2.35 -7.95
CA SER A 75 17.33 3.15 -8.27
C SER A 75 16.97 4.63 -8.27
N SER A 76 17.40 5.38 -7.26
CA SER A 76 17.39 6.85 -7.33
C SER A 76 18.51 7.31 -8.26
N ILE A 77 18.16 7.89 -9.41
CA ILE A 77 19.06 8.68 -10.26
C ILE A 77 19.12 10.10 -9.70
#